data_AF-A0A7T1B0G0-F1
#
_entry.id   AF-A0A7T1B0G0-F1
#
_cell.length_a   1.000
_cell.length_b   1.000
_cell.length_c   1.000
_cell.angle_alpha   90.00
_cell.angle_beta   90.00
_cell.angle_gamma   90.00
#
_symmetry.space_group_name_H-M   'P 1'
#
loop_
_entity.id
_entity.type
_entity.pdbx_description
1 polymer ?
#
loop_
_entity_poly.entity_id
_entity_poly.type
_entity_poly.pdbx_seq_one_letter_code
_entity_poly.pdbx_strand_id
1 'polypeptide(L)' 'MSALVLIIVGLILGIYFYRRKAPMTVKDWFLGLLIILVCMLIVDGLLHLGAIIEGGKEGMHTGSKS' A
#
# COMPACT_ATOMS: atom_id res chain seq x y z
N MET A 1 4.16 9.55 6.05
CA MET A 1 3.45 8.71 5.06
C MET A 1 3.95 9.10 3.68
N SER A 2 4.71 8.22 3.01
CA SER A 2 5.43 8.56 1.79
C SER A 2 4.48 8.87 0.63
N ALA A 3 4.62 10.02 -0.04
CA ALA A 3 3.78 10.45 -1.16
C ALA A 3 3.64 9.41 -2.28
N LEU A 4 4.65 8.54 -2.43
CA LEU A 4 4.62 7.38 -3.32
C LEU A 4 3.45 6.42 -3.06
N VAL A 5 3.08 6.20 -1.81
CA VAL A 5 1.96 5.30 -1.45
C VAL A 5 0.63 5.86 -1.96
N LEU A 6 0.42 7.16 -1.82
CA LEU A 6 -0.78 7.84 -2.31
C LEU A 6 -0.86 7.80 -3.85
N ILE A 7 0.28 7.97 -4.53
CA ILE A 7 0.36 7.86 -5.99
C ILE A 7 0.01 6.45 -6.46
N ILE A 8 0.56 5.42 -5.80
CA ILE A 8 0.29 4.01 -6.14
C ILE A 8 -1.19 3.67 -5.92
N VAL A 9 -1.76 4.04 -4.78
CA VAL A 9 -3.19 3.80 -4.48
C VAL A 9 -4.09 4.54 -5.47
N GLY A 10 -3.76 5.80 -5.79
CA GLY A 10 -4.48 6.61 -6.77
C GLY A 10 -4.45 6.01 -8.18
N LEU A 11 -3.31 5.47 -8.62
CA LEU A 11 -3.19 4.79 -9.91
C LEU A 11 -4.01 3.49 -9.96
N ILE A 12 -3.98 2.68 -8.89
CA ILE A 12 -4.76 1.43 -8.82
C ILE A 12 -6.26 1.74 -8.91
N LEU A 13 -6.75 2.71 -8.12
CA LEU A 13 -8.14 3.15 -8.17
C LEU A 13 -8.49 3.77 -9.53
N GLY A 14 -7.62 4.62 -10.08
CA GLY A 14 -7.80 5.26 -11.37
C GLY A 14 -7.93 4.25 -12.52
N ILE A 15 -7.05 3.25 -12.59
CA ILE A 15 -7.12 2.17 -13.59
C ILE A 15 -8.38 1.33 -13.39
N TYR A 16 -8.73 1.04 -12.13
CA TYR A 16 -9.91 0.26 -11.80
C TYR A 16 -11.20 0.95 -12.25
N PHE A 17 -11.34 2.26 -12.02
CA PHE A 17 -12.49 3.04 -12.53
C PHE A 17 -12.42 3.26 -14.05
N TYR A 18 -11.24 3.51 -14.61
CA TYR A 18 -11.06 3.75 -16.05
C TYR A 18 -11.45 2.55 -16.91
N ARG A 19 -11.18 1.32 -16.45
CA ARG A 19 -11.56 0.10 -17.17
C ARG A 19 -13.04 -0.27 -17.03
N ARG A 20 -13.81 0.39 -16.16
CA ARG A 20 -15.24 0.12 -16.02
C ARG A 20 -16.02 0.81 -17.14
N LYS A 21 -16.54 0.01 -18.07
CA LYS A 21 -17.52 0.45 -19.08
C LYS A 21 -18.98 0.21 -18.66
N ALA A 22 -19.20 -0.54 -17.58
CA ALA A 22 -20.53 -0.90 -17.09
C ALA A 22 -20.93 -0.06 -15.86
N PRO A 23 -22.22 0.26 -15.69
CA PRO A 23 -22.71 0.95 -14.50
C PRO A 23 -22.38 0.14 -13.25
N MET A 24 -22.06 0.84 -12.16
CA MET A 24 -21.56 0.25 -10.92
C MET A 24 -22.61 -0.66 -10.29
N THR A 25 -22.46 -1.97 -10.49
CA THR A 25 -23.31 -2.98 -9.85
C THR A 25 -22.93 -3.09 -8.37
N VAL A 26 -23.89 -3.48 -7.51
CA VAL A 26 -23.65 -3.64 -6.06
C VAL A 26 -22.47 -4.59 -5.77
N LYS A 27 -22.27 -5.61 -6.61
CA LYS A 27 -21.14 -6.54 -6.55
C LYS A 27 -19.79 -5.85 -6.83
N ASP A 28 -19.75 -4.92 -7.79
CA ASP A 28 -18.55 -4.14 -8.10
C ASP A 28 -18.22 -3.12 -7.00
N TRP A 29 -19.21 -2.68 -6.23
CA TRP A 29 -19.00 -1.82 -5.07
C TRP A 29 -18.31 -2.60 -3.94
N PHE A 30 -18.77 -3.82 -3.64
CA PHE A 30 -18.08 -4.72 -2.71
C PHE A 30 -16.67 -5.08 -3.15
N LEU A 31 -16.45 -5.28 -4.46
CA LEU A 31 -15.12 -5.56 -4.99
C LEU A 31 -14.16 -4.36 -4.80
N GLY A 32 -14.67 -3.13 -4.97
CA GLY A 32 -13.91 -1.91 -4.68
C GLY A 32 -13.55 -1.79 -3.20
N LEU A 33 -14.48 -2.13 -2.30
CA LEU A 33 -14.26 -2.15 -0.85
C LEU A 33 -13.20 -3.18 -0.45
N LEU A 34 -13.22 -4.35 -1.09
CA LEU A 34 -12.23 -5.40 -0.88
C LEU A 34 -10.83 -4.96 -1.37
N ILE A 35 -10.74 -4.26 -2.50
CA ILE A 35 -9.46 -3.70 -3.00
C ILE A 35 -8.90 -2.68 -2.00
N ILE A 36 -9.73 -1.81 -1.43
CA ILE A 36 -9.31 -0.85 -0.41
C ILE A 36 -8.76 -1.58 0.83
N LEU A 37 -9.46 -2.62 1.29
CA LEU A 37 -9.04 -3.44 2.43
C LEU A 37 -7.67 -4.10 2.18
N VAL A 38 -7.47 -4.69 1.00
CA VAL A 38 -6.19 -5.30 0.62
C VAL A 38 -5.08 -4.26 0.52
N CYS A 39 -5.35 -3.08 -0.04
CA CYS A 39 -4.37 -1.99 -0.08
C CYS A 39 -3.95 -1.55 1.33
N MET A 40 -4.90 -1.42 2.27
CA MET A 40 -4.57 -1.08 3.66
C MET A 40 -3.68 -2.14 4.31
N LEU A 41 -4.00 -3.42 4.13
CA LEU A 41 -3.17 -4.54 4.63
C LEU A 41 -1.76 -4.54 4.05
N ILE A 42 -1.63 -4.27 2.75
CA ILE A 42 -0.32 -4.19 2.09
C ILE A 42 0.48 -3.00 2.61
N VAL A 43 -0.15 -1.84 2.80
CA VAL A 43 0.53 -0.64 3.33
C VAL A 43 0.97 -0.86 4.77
N ASP A 44 0.13 -1.45 5.60
CA ASP A 44 0.45 -1.78 6.99
C ASP A 44 1.61 -2.79 7.06
N GLY A 45 1.55 -3.85 6.26
CA GLY A 45 2.63 -4.83 6.13
C GLY A 45 3.94 -4.23 5.61
N LEU A 46 3.88 -3.34 4.61
CA LEU A 46 5.07 -2.65 4.08
C LEU A 46 5.66 -1.65 5.09
N LEU A 47 4.84 -0.97 5.88
CA LEU A 47 5.30 -0.08 6.95
C LEU A 47 6.03 -0.89 8.04
N HIS A 48 5.48 -2.03 8.44
CA HIS A 48 6.12 -2.93 9.38
C HIS A 48 7.44 -3.50 8.85
N LEU A 49 7.48 -3.95 7.59
CA LEU A 49 8.70 -4.46 6.96
C LEU A 49 9.76 -3.35 6.77
N GLY A 50 9.33 -2.14 6.42
CA GLY A 50 10.21 -0.97 6.33
C GLY A 50 10.87 -0.65 7.66
N ALA A 51 10.10 -0.68 8.76
CA ALA A 51 10.61 -0.48 10.11
C ALA A 51 11.60 -1.57 10.55
N ILE A 52 11.39 -2.83 10.15
CA ILE A 52 12.33 -3.93 10.43
C ILE A 52 13.63 -3.75 9.64
N ILE A 53 13.55 -3.39 8.36
CA ILE A 53 14.72 -3.17 7.50
C ILE A 53 15.51 -1.95 7.98
N GLU A 54 14.83 -0.87 8.36
CA GLU A 54 15.43 0.36 8.86
C GLU A 54 16.08 0.16 10.22
N GLY A 55 15.39 -0.52 11.16
CA GLY A 55 15.95 -0.91 12.45
C GLY A 55 17.14 -1.87 12.33
N GLY A 56 17.13 -2.79 11.37
CA GLY A 56 18.29 -3.63 11.06
C GLY A 56 19.49 -2.83 10.53
N LYS A 57 19.23 -1.81 9.70
CA LYS A 57 20.28 -0.95 9.13
C LYS A 57 20.91 -0.02 10.18
N GLU A 58 20.11 0.51 11.11
CA GLU A 58 20.60 1.32 12.24
C GLU A 58 21.37 0.50 13.28
N GLY A 59 20.96 -0.76 13.53
CA GLY A 59 21.67 -1.70 14.40
C GLY A 59 23.09 -2.01 13.91
N MET A 60 23.28 -2.15 12.59
CA MET A 60 24.59 -2.38 11.98
C MET A 60 25.49 -1.13 12.01
N HIS A 61 24.92 0.07 11.85
CA HIS A 61 25.69 1.32 11.93
C HIS A 61 26.17 1.64 13.35
N THR A 62 25.41 1.24 14.37
CA THR A 62 25.76 1.45 15.78
C THR A 62 26.76 0.40 16.29
N GLY A 63 26.73 -0.82 15.73
CA GLY A 63 27.71 -1.88 16.03
C GLY A 63 29.12 -1.67 15.43
N SER A 64 29.30 -0.74 14.49
CA SER A 64 30.60 -0.44 13.87
C SER A 64 31.40 0.67 14.56
N LYS A 65 30.92 1.21 15.69
CA LYS A 65 31.64 2.20 16.51
C LYS A 65 32.08 1.65 17.88
N SER A 66 32.32 0.34 17.99
CA SER A 66 32.97 -0.25 19.17
C SER A 66 34.37 -0.76 18.86
#